data_AF-A0A7C4WWH7-F1
#
_entry.id   AF-A0A7C4WWH7-F1
#
_cell.length_a   1.000
_cell.length_b   1.000
_cell.length_c   1.000
_cell.angle_alpha   90.00
_cell.angle_beta   90.00
_cell.angle_gamma   90.00
#
_symmetry.space_group_name_H-M   'P 1'
#
loop_
_entity.id
_entity.type
_entity.pdbx_description
1 polymer ?
#
loop_
_entity_poly.entity_id
_entity_poly.type
_entity_poly.pdbx_seq_one_letter_code
_entity_poly.pdbx_strand_id
1 'polypeptide(L)'
;MELGIRGKVALVAAASKGLGKATALALAEEGCAVAVAARGAADLERAAEEIRQATGATVLAVSADVSRAADCKALISRVRAELGPVEILVNNAGGPPPGTFTDVSDEDWLAAFQLNLMSAVRLTRLVLPEMRARRWGRIINITSLAVKQPIPKSGDKAILLKKGSSARIRPGQKELETVPYDHAEYHELWPLTNGVDELSEKVEFVPPAAPQPFELFRSDEKLFLMPERQNLILEKPLPVDINKPGRCERYTPQHRPLVAAGKKVNSYLLFFNQEGPKNWKNYRKLTGQITFSKPILGVIGHYQKLKDTDAIVGIEGFDYPVFMQREKDRGLDNRNAGADEQMAHDVITISPDRKTLSFEISSGPWIDQFRVIVQAN
;
A
#
# COMPACT_ATOMS: atom_id res chain seq x y z
N MET A 1 4.70 23.92 -33.62
CA MET A 1 4.34 22.49 -33.66
C MET A 1 2.84 22.44 -33.80
N GLU A 2 2.28 21.64 -34.71
CA GLU A 2 0.83 21.51 -34.84
C GLU A 2 0.32 20.52 -33.77
N LEU A 3 -0.49 20.99 -32.82
CA LEU A 3 -0.98 20.16 -31.71
C LEU A 3 -2.22 19.32 -32.04
N GLY A 4 -2.86 19.57 -33.19
CA GLY A 4 -4.04 18.83 -33.64
C GLY A 4 -5.31 19.07 -32.80
N ILE A 5 -5.40 20.24 -32.14
CA ILE A 5 -6.53 20.61 -31.25
C ILE A 5 -7.36 21.79 -31.77
N ARG A 6 -7.10 22.27 -32.98
CA ARG A 6 -7.88 23.34 -33.60
C ARG A 6 -9.37 22.97 -33.68
N GLY A 7 -10.24 23.91 -33.33
CA GLY A 7 -11.69 23.74 -33.34
C GLY A 7 -12.25 22.89 -32.19
N LYS A 8 -11.41 22.42 -31.26
CA LYS A 8 -11.85 21.67 -30.08
C LYS A 8 -12.45 22.58 -29.02
N VAL A 9 -13.39 22.05 -28.24
CA VAL A 9 -13.97 22.77 -27.09
C VAL A 9 -13.16 22.48 -25.83
N ALA A 10 -12.54 23.51 -25.26
CA ALA A 10 -11.79 23.42 -24.02
C ALA A 10 -12.52 24.11 -22.86
N LEU A 11 -12.55 23.49 -21.68
CA LEU A 11 -13.01 24.11 -20.43
C LEU A 11 -11.83 24.22 -19.46
N VAL A 12 -11.57 25.43 -18.98
CA VAL A 12 -10.54 25.72 -17.97
C VAL A 12 -11.18 26.27 -16.70
N ALA A 13 -11.06 25.52 -15.60
CA ALA A 13 -11.54 25.95 -14.29
C ALA A 13 -10.55 26.93 -13.61
N ALA A 14 -11.06 27.77 -12.70
CA ALA A 14 -10.33 28.85 -12.03
C ALA A 14 -9.44 29.69 -12.98
N ALA A 15 -10.03 30.12 -14.10
CA ALA A 15 -9.30 30.71 -15.23
C ALA A 15 -9.38 32.24 -15.35
N SER A 16 -9.82 32.95 -14.30
CA SER A 16 -9.86 34.42 -14.32
C SER A 16 -8.48 35.07 -14.16
N LYS A 17 -7.49 34.37 -13.59
CA LYS A 17 -6.15 34.87 -13.31
C LYS A 17 -5.10 33.75 -13.39
N GLY A 18 -3.82 34.12 -13.36
CA GLY A 18 -2.69 33.20 -13.16
C GLY A 18 -2.60 32.09 -14.22
N LEU A 19 -2.20 30.89 -13.79
CA LEU A 19 -1.99 29.72 -14.65
C LEU A 19 -3.25 29.32 -15.42
N GLY A 20 -4.44 29.42 -14.81
CA GLY A 20 -5.69 29.11 -15.48
C GLY A 20 -5.95 30.02 -16.68
N LYS A 21 -5.79 31.34 -16.49
CA LYS A 21 -5.92 32.31 -17.59
C LYS A 21 -4.88 32.09 -18.69
N ALA A 22 -3.63 31.87 -18.32
CA ALA A 22 -2.56 31.61 -19.29
C ALA A 22 -2.80 30.31 -20.08
N THR A 23 -3.33 29.27 -19.44
CA THR A 23 -3.71 28.02 -20.10
C THR A 23 -4.86 28.23 -21.09
N ALA A 24 -5.88 29.00 -20.69
CA ALA A 24 -7.00 29.35 -21.56
C ALA A 24 -6.54 30.16 -22.78
N LEU A 25 -5.62 31.11 -22.60
CA LEU A 25 -5.00 31.87 -23.68
C LEU A 25 -4.27 30.97 -24.67
N ALA A 26 -3.38 30.10 -24.18
CA ALA A 26 -2.61 29.20 -25.05
C ALA A 26 -3.51 28.23 -25.85
N LEU A 27 -4.58 27.72 -25.24
CA LEU A 27 -5.57 26.88 -25.95
C LEU A 27 -6.31 27.68 -27.03
N ALA A 28 -6.63 28.94 -26.77
CA ALA A 28 -7.27 29.83 -27.74
C ALA A 28 -6.32 30.19 -28.91
N GLU A 29 -5.03 30.42 -28.65
CA GLU A 29 -3.99 30.64 -29.67
C GLU A 29 -3.84 29.43 -30.63
N GLU A 30 -4.04 28.22 -30.11
CA GLU A 30 -4.08 26.97 -30.90
C GLU A 30 -5.42 26.77 -31.65
N GLY A 31 -6.35 27.72 -31.52
CA GLY A 31 -7.63 27.74 -32.23
C GLY A 31 -8.74 26.90 -31.59
N CYS A 32 -8.67 26.63 -30.28
CA CYS A 32 -9.79 26.03 -29.55
C CYS A 32 -10.91 27.06 -29.30
N ALA A 33 -12.16 26.60 -29.19
CA ALA A 33 -13.21 27.35 -28.51
C ALA A 33 -13.07 27.12 -27.01
N VAL A 34 -12.96 28.19 -26.20
CA VAL A 34 -12.56 28.07 -24.79
C VAL A 34 -13.67 28.56 -23.86
N ALA A 35 -14.12 27.71 -22.94
CA ALA A 35 -14.87 28.11 -21.78
C ALA A 35 -13.94 28.36 -20.59
N VAL A 36 -14.08 29.51 -19.95
CA VAL A 36 -13.37 29.86 -18.71
C VAL A 36 -14.37 29.92 -17.55
N ALA A 37 -14.02 29.32 -16.42
CA ALA A 37 -14.87 29.32 -15.22
C ALA A 37 -14.13 29.85 -13.99
N ALA A 38 -14.82 30.67 -13.20
CA ALA A 38 -14.38 31.15 -11.88
C ALA A 38 -15.57 31.70 -11.09
N ARG A 39 -15.40 32.01 -9.80
CA ARG A 39 -16.48 32.58 -8.96
C ARG A 39 -16.75 34.06 -9.23
N GLY A 40 -15.69 34.84 -9.50
CA GLY A 40 -15.77 36.29 -9.66
C GLY A 40 -16.11 36.69 -11.08
N ALA A 41 -17.37 37.06 -11.34
CA ALA A 41 -17.87 37.35 -12.69
C ALA A 41 -17.10 38.51 -13.38
N ALA A 42 -16.84 39.61 -12.69
CA ALA A 42 -16.17 40.77 -13.29
C ALA A 42 -14.73 40.46 -13.73
N ASP A 43 -13.95 39.79 -12.89
CA ASP A 43 -12.58 39.38 -13.22
C ASP A 43 -12.56 38.31 -14.32
N LEU A 44 -13.55 37.42 -14.33
CA LEU A 44 -13.68 36.37 -15.34
C LEU A 44 -14.00 36.95 -16.72
N GLU A 45 -14.93 37.89 -16.81
CA GLU A 45 -15.27 38.54 -18.07
C GLU A 45 -14.11 39.37 -18.62
N ARG A 46 -13.41 40.10 -17.75
CA ARG A 46 -12.19 40.81 -18.17
C ARG A 46 -11.15 39.85 -18.74
N ALA A 47 -10.93 38.70 -18.09
CA ALA A 47 -10.01 37.69 -18.59
C ALA A 47 -10.46 37.09 -19.93
N ALA A 48 -11.76 36.81 -20.08
CA ALA A 48 -12.32 36.29 -21.34
C ALA A 48 -12.15 37.31 -22.48
N GLU A 49 -12.44 38.58 -22.22
CA GLU A 49 -12.30 39.65 -23.22
C GLU A 49 -10.84 39.85 -23.65
N GLU A 50 -9.90 39.84 -22.71
CA GLU A 50 -8.47 39.90 -23.04
C GLU A 50 -8.04 38.71 -23.94
N ILE A 51 -8.55 37.50 -23.69
CA ILE A 51 -8.26 36.32 -24.53
C ILE A 51 -8.89 36.47 -25.93
N ARG A 52 -10.15 36.95 -26.01
CA ARG A 52 -10.81 37.21 -27.30
C ARG A 52 -10.03 38.22 -28.12
N GLN A 53 -9.61 39.33 -27.52
CA GLN A 53 -8.86 40.39 -28.21
C GLN A 53 -7.49 39.90 -28.68
N ALA A 54 -6.80 39.08 -27.89
CA ALA A 54 -5.48 38.57 -28.24
C ALA A 54 -5.50 37.51 -29.36
N THR A 55 -6.57 36.70 -29.44
CA THR A 55 -6.58 35.48 -30.26
C THR A 55 -7.63 35.46 -31.37
N GLY A 56 -8.69 36.27 -31.25
CA GLY A 56 -9.88 36.19 -32.10
C GLY A 56 -10.73 34.93 -31.88
N ALA A 57 -10.40 34.08 -30.91
CA ALA A 57 -11.10 32.83 -30.65
C ALA A 57 -12.46 33.06 -29.94
N THR A 58 -13.35 32.07 -30.05
CA THR A 58 -14.59 32.04 -29.26
C THR A 58 -14.28 31.73 -27.80
N VAL A 59 -14.59 32.66 -26.91
CA VAL A 59 -14.39 32.50 -25.46
C VAL A 59 -15.71 32.70 -24.70
N LEU A 60 -16.12 31.70 -23.93
CA LEU A 60 -17.30 31.73 -23.06
C LEU A 60 -16.87 31.88 -21.59
N ALA A 61 -17.35 32.90 -20.90
CA ALA A 61 -17.18 33.05 -19.46
C ALA A 61 -18.39 32.50 -18.71
N VAL A 62 -18.15 31.61 -17.74
CA VAL A 62 -19.21 31.02 -16.91
C VAL A 62 -18.85 31.15 -15.43
N SER A 63 -19.61 31.95 -14.69
CA SER A 63 -19.46 32.03 -13.24
C SER A 63 -19.92 30.72 -12.59
N ALA A 64 -19.03 30.07 -11.84
CA ALA A 64 -19.31 28.80 -11.16
C ALA A 64 -18.39 28.56 -9.97
N ASP A 65 -18.93 28.00 -8.88
CA ASP A 65 -18.14 27.42 -7.80
C ASP A 65 -17.99 25.91 -8.00
N VAL A 66 -16.82 25.49 -8.50
CA VAL A 66 -16.54 24.08 -8.80
C VAL A 66 -16.45 23.18 -7.54
N SER A 67 -16.45 23.76 -6.34
CA SER A 67 -16.58 23.00 -5.09
C SER A 67 -18.02 22.51 -4.86
N ARG A 68 -19.01 23.03 -5.62
CA ARG A 68 -20.43 22.69 -5.51
C ARG A 68 -20.87 21.81 -6.67
N ALA A 69 -21.54 20.69 -6.36
CA ALA A 69 -21.97 19.74 -7.37
C ALA A 69 -23.03 20.31 -8.34
N ALA A 70 -23.92 21.19 -7.86
CA ALA A 70 -24.94 21.84 -8.67
C ALA A 70 -24.31 22.76 -9.72
N ASP A 71 -23.38 23.61 -9.29
CA ASP A 71 -22.63 24.53 -10.15
C ASP A 71 -21.83 23.79 -11.22
N CYS A 72 -21.18 22.67 -10.87
CA CYS A 72 -20.47 21.83 -11.86
C CYS A 72 -21.41 21.34 -12.97
N LYS A 73 -22.62 20.91 -12.60
CA LYS A 73 -23.64 20.46 -13.58
C LYS A 73 -24.10 21.61 -14.46
N ALA A 74 -24.43 22.76 -13.86
CA ALA A 74 -24.85 23.96 -14.58
C ALA A 74 -23.77 24.46 -15.54
N LEU A 75 -22.50 24.47 -15.09
CA LEU A 75 -21.33 24.84 -15.90
C LEU A 75 -21.22 23.96 -17.15
N ILE A 76 -21.16 22.63 -16.99
CA ILE A 76 -21.03 21.71 -18.13
C ILE A 76 -22.23 21.81 -19.07
N SER A 77 -23.45 21.93 -18.52
CA SER A 77 -24.67 22.11 -19.31
C SER A 77 -24.60 23.37 -20.18
N ARG A 78 -24.14 24.48 -19.61
CA ARG A 78 -24.02 25.76 -20.33
C ARG A 78 -22.95 25.72 -21.40
N VAL A 79 -21.76 25.19 -21.10
CA VAL A 79 -20.69 25.02 -22.09
C VAL A 79 -21.15 24.13 -23.24
N ARG A 80 -21.85 23.04 -22.93
CA ARG A 80 -22.40 22.14 -23.96
C ARG A 80 -23.40 22.84 -24.88
N ALA A 81 -24.26 23.68 -24.34
CA ALA A 81 -25.27 24.39 -25.11
C ALA A 81 -24.67 25.47 -26.03
N GLU A 82 -23.65 26.20 -25.56
CA GLU A 82 -23.12 27.36 -26.26
C GLU A 82 -21.91 27.06 -27.16
N LEU A 83 -21.03 26.14 -26.75
CA LEU A 83 -19.82 25.78 -27.50
C LEU A 83 -19.84 24.36 -28.06
N GLY A 84 -20.63 23.47 -27.44
CA GLY A 84 -20.64 22.05 -27.75
C GLY A 84 -19.96 21.20 -26.67
N PRO A 85 -19.91 19.87 -26.88
CA PRO A 85 -19.45 18.92 -25.86
C PRO A 85 -17.96 19.11 -25.52
N VAL A 86 -17.65 19.31 -24.23
CA VAL A 86 -16.28 19.52 -23.74
C VAL A 86 -15.35 18.39 -24.20
N GLU A 87 -14.25 18.78 -24.82
CA GLU A 87 -13.25 17.89 -25.43
C GLU A 87 -11.92 17.95 -24.65
N ILE A 88 -11.57 19.12 -24.13
CA ILE A 88 -10.41 19.32 -23.26
C ILE A 88 -10.91 19.88 -21.93
N LEU A 89 -10.65 19.19 -20.83
CA LEU A 89 -10.97 19.65 -19.48
C LEU A 89 -9.66 19.93 -18.74
N VAL A 90 -9.47 21.17 -18.29
CA VAL A 90 -8.39 21.56 -17.40
C VAL A 90 -9.00 21.81 -16.02
N ASN A 91 -8.86 20.82 -15.15
CA ASN A 91 -9.18 20.95 -13.74
C ASN A 91 -8.09 21.78 -13.07
N ASN A 92 -8.47 22.96 -12.65
CA ASN A 92 -7.61 23.90 -11.95
C ASN A 92 -8.43 24.58 -10.85
N ALA A 93 -7.82 24.75 -9.69
CA ALA A 93 -8.42 25.34 -8.52
C ALA A 93 -7.34 26.09 -7.74
N GLY A 94 -7.77 27.06 -6.92
CA GLY A 94 -6.87 27.68 -5.95
C GLY A 94 -6.50 26.69 -4.84
N GLY A 95 -5.32 26.87 -4.26
CA GLY A 95 -4.95 26.12 -3.05
C GLY A 95 -5.79 26.53 -1.84
N PRO A 96 -5.90 25.66 -0.83
CA PRO A 96 -6.47 26.05 0.45
C PRO A 96 -5.56 27.09 1.14
N PRO A 97 -6.07 27.83 2.13
CA PRO A 97 -5.23 28.71 2.94
C PRO A 97 -4.04 27.94 3.56
N PRO A 98 -2.86 28.58 3.69
CA PRO A 98 -1.71 27.94 4.34
C PRO A 98 -1.96 27.84 5.86
N GLY A 99 -1.61 26.69 6.45
CA GLY A 99 -1.78 26.45 7.89
C GLY A 99 -0.90 25.29 8.38
N THR A 100 -0.69 25.20 9.69
CA THR A 100 -0.15 23.98 10.32
C THR A 100 -1.29 23.03 10.68
N PHE A 101 -0.97 21.77 11.04
CA PHE A 101 -2.00 20.79 11.41
C PHE A 101 -2.94 21.28 12.52
N THR A 102 -2.44 22.05 13.48
CA THR A 102 -3.23 22.60 14.60
C THR A 102 -4.03 23.85 14.24
N ASP A 103 -3.72 24.51 13.12
CA ASP A 103 -4.39 25.74 12.67
C ASP A 103 -5.59 25.46 11.76
N VAL A 104 -5.68 24.25 11.20
CA VAL A 104 -6.65 23.89 10.15
C VAL A 104 -7.82 23.14 10.77
N SER A 105 -9.01 23.73 10.69
CA SER A 105 -10.25 23.11 11.17
C SER A 105 -10.73 21.96 10.28
N ASP A 106 -11.64 21.12 10.78
CA ASP A 106 -12.29 20.08 9.97
C ASP A 106 -13.06 20.69 8.78
N GLU A 107 -13.66 21.88 8.97
CA GLU A 107 -14.32 22.63 7.91
C GLU A 107 -13.34 23.07 6.81
N ASP A 108 -12.14 23.51 7.18
CA ASP A 108 -11.08 23.87 6.23
C ASP A 108 -10.60 22.64 5.44
N TRP A 109 -10.43 21.50 6.12
CA TRP A 109 -10.11 20.22 5.48
C TRP A 109 -11.18 19.82 4.47
N LEU A 110 -12.45 19.90 4.86
CA LEU A 110 -13.56 19.55 3.98
C LEU A 110 -13.63 20.52 2.80
N ALA A 111 -13.48 21.83 3.02
CA ALA A 111 -13.48 22.83 1.95
C ALA A 111 -12.34 22.59 0.95
N ALA A 112 -11.13 22.30 1.43
CA ALA A 112 -9.99 21.96 0.60
C ALA A 112 -10.24 20.68 -0.23
N PHE A 113 -10.83 19.66 0.39
CA PHE A 113 -11.20 18.41 -0.27
C PHE A 113 -12.25 18.63 -1.36
N GLN A 114 -13.30 19.43 -1.07
CA GLN A 114 -14.33 19.78 -2.05
C GLN A 114 -13.75 20.53 -3.24
N LEU A 115 -12.85 21.47 -2.98
CA LEU A 115 -12.27 22.35 -4.00
C LEU A 115 -11.21 21.65 -4.86
N ASN A 116 -10.31 20.85 -4.29
CA ASN A 116 -9.16 20.31 -5.01
C ASN A 116 -9.36 18.91 -5.56
N LEU A 117 -10.09 18.05 -4.83
CA LEU A 117 -10.35 16.68 -5.29
C LEU A 117 -11.72 16.57 -5.95
N MET A 118 -12.78 16.94 -5.21
CA MET A 118 -14.13 16.66 -5.67
C MET A 118 -14.53 17.50 -6.88
N SER A 119 -13.99 18.70 -7.06
CA SER A 119 -14.18 19.50 -8.28
C SER A 119 -13.72 18.71 -9.53
N ALA A 120 -12.50 18.18 -9.52
CA ALA A 120 -11.93 17.40 -10.61
C ALA A 120 -12.73 16.11 -10.85
N VAL A 121 -13.11 15.40 -9.78
CA VAL A 121 -13.96 14.20 -9.86
C VAL A 121 -15.30 14.51 -10.50
N ARG A 122 -15.97 15.60 -10.09
CA ARG A 122 -17.31 15.97 -10.58
C ARG A 122 -17.28 16.42 -12.03
N LEU A 123 -16.38 17.33 -12.39
CA LEU A 123 -16.26 17.81 -13.77
C LEU A 123 -15.88 16.67 -14.71
N THR A 124 -14.91 15.84 -14.32
CA THR A 124 -14.52 14.64 -15.08
C THR A 124 -15.70 13.69 -15.27
N ARG A 125 -16.46 13.40 -14.22
CA ARG A 125 -17.65 12.53 -14.30
C ARG A 125 -18.68 13.03 -15.31
N LEU A 126 -18.83 14.36 -15.43
CA LEU A 126 -19.82 14.97 -16.32
C LEU A 126 -19.40 14.98 -17.79
N VAL A 127 -18.10 15.02 -18.10
CA VAL A 127 -17.60 15.08 -19.48
C VAL A 127 -17.16 13.71 -20.03
N LEU A 128 -16.76 12.78 -19.15
CA LEU A 128 -16.16 11.51 -19.54
C LEU A 128 -17.05 10.62 -20.44
N PRO A 129 -18.38 10.52 -20.25
CA PRO A 129 -19.23 9.71 -21.12
C PRO A 129 -19.16 10.13 -22.60
N GLU A 130 -19.25 11.43 -22.88
CA GLU A 130 -19.18 11.96 -24.25
C GLU A 130 -17.78 11.90 -24.84
N MET A 131 -16.74 12.06 -24.02
CA MET A 131 -15.36 11.83 -24.47
C MET A 131 -15.14 10.38 -24.88
N ARG A 132 -15.65 9.42 -24.09
CA ARG A 132 -15.58 7.98 -24.40
C ARG A 132 -16.36 7.64 -25.68
N ALA A 133 -17.58 8.15 -25.83
CA ALA A 133 -18.40 7.93 -27.02
C ALA A 133 -17.70 8.40 -28.31
N ARG A 134 -17.00 9.55 -28.25
CA ARG A 134 -16.22 10.10 -29.37
C ARG A 134 -14.83 9.49 -29.52
N ARG A 135 -14.40 8.64 -28.57
CA ARG A 135 -13.03 8.12 -28.46
C ARG A 135 -11.96 9.22 -28.47
N TRP A 136 -12.31 10.39 -27.94
CA TRP A 136 -11.43 11.54 -27.86
C TRP A 136 -11.77 12.39 -26.65
N GLY A 137 -10.73 12.77 -25.91
CA GLY A 137 -10.83 13.67 -24.76
C GLY A 137 -9.45 13.88 -24.14
N ARG A 138 -9.22 15.05 -23.54
CA ARG A 138 -8.04 15.33 -22.73
C ARG A 138 -8.49 15.87 -21.38
N ILE A 139 -8.00 15.27 -20.30
CA ILE A 139 -8.26 15.76 -18.94
C ILE A 139 -6.91 16.05 -18.31
N ILE A 140 -6.71 17.29 -17.90
CA ILE A 140 -5.48 17.78 -17.27
C ILE A 140 -5.86 18.24 -15.87
N ASN A 141 -5.14 17.73 -14.86
CA ASN A 141 -5.28 18.17 -13.48
C ASN A 141 -4.06 19.03 -13.12
N ILE A 142 -4.27 20.33 -12.96
CA ILE A 142 -3.24 21.23 -12.44
C ILE A 142 -3.22 21.07 -10.92
N THR A 143 -2.13 20.51 -10.41
CA THR A 143 -1.90 20.31 -8.97
C THR A 143 -0.68 21.11 -8.52
N SER A 144 -0.11 20.76 -7.37
CA SER A 144 1.11 21.38 -6.85
C SER A 144 2.16 20.30 -6.55
N LEU A 145 3.44 20.71 -6.56
CA LEU A 145 4.53 19.92 -5.97
C LEU A 145 4.21 19.53 -4.51
N ALA A 146 3.41 20.35 -3.82
CA ALA A 146 2.91 20.10 -2.47
C ALA A 146 2.22 18.73 -2.30
N VAL A 147 1.66 18.16 -3.37
CA VAL A 147 1.04 16.82 -3.35
C VAL A 147 2.08 15.72 -3.15
N LYS A 148 3.31 15.93 -3.64
CA LYS A 148 4.43 15.00 -3.47
C LYS A 148 5.25 15.31 -2.23
N GLN A 149 5.37 16.58 -1.88
CA GLN A 149 6.26 17.05 -0.84
C GLN A 149 5.68 18.27 -0.11
N PRO A 150 5.45 18.23 1.22
CA PRO A 150 5.05 19.41 1.98
C PRO A 150 6.03 20.57 1.78
N ILE A 151 5.50 21.77 1.60
CA ILE A 151 6.29 23.00 1.47
C ILE A 151 6.39 23.63 2.86
N PRO A 152 7.56 23.66 3.51
CA PRO A 152 7.73 24.32 4.81
C PRO A 152 7.39 25.81 4.74
N LYS A 153 6.86 26.36 5.84
CA LYS A 153 6.85 27.83 6.01
C LYS A 153 8.29 28.31 6.16
N SER A 154 8.54 29.55 5.75
CA SER A 154 9.87 30.17 5.90
C SER A 154 10.30 30.17 7.36
N GLY A 155 11.37 29.44 7.69
CA GLY A 155 11.86 29.24 9.06
C GLY A 155 11.57 27.86 9.65
N ASP A 156 10.57 27.14 9.13
CA ASP A 156 10.30 25.75 9.53
C ASP A 156 11.27 24.81 8.83
N LYS A 157 11.99 23.99 9.60
CA LYS A 157 12.65 22.79 9.04
C LYS A 157 11.59 21.71 8.84
N ALA A 158 10.94 21.69 7.68
CA ALA A 158 10.20 20.49 7.29
C ALA A 158 11.19 19.33 7.18
N ILE A 159 11.09 18.39 8.12
CA ILE A 159 11.82 17.14 8.02
C ILE A 159 11.04 16.25 7.08
N LEU A 160 11.53 16.20 5.84
CA LEU A 160 11.00 15.27 4.86
C LEU A 160 11.49 13.87 5.22
N LEU A 161 10.59 13.05 5.75
CA LEU A 161 10.81 11.61 5.79
C LEU A 161 10.83 11.11 4.35
N LYS A 162 12.03 10.90 3.81
CA LYS A 162 12.20 10.27 2.51
C LYS A 162 11.82 8.79 2.63
N LYS A 163 11.33 8.20 1.53
CA LYS A 163 11.22 6.74 1.43
C LYS A 163 12.57 6.13 1.80
N GLY A 164 12.61 5.25 2.81
CA GLY A 164 13.87 4.77 3.37
C GLY A 164 14.55 5.81 4.28
N SER A 165 13.80 6.51 5.12
CA SER A 165 14.33 7.30 6.25
C SER A 165 13.45 7.09 7.47
N SER A 166 14.06 7.10 8.66
CA SER A 166 13.33 7.00 9.93
C SER A 166 13.49 8.31 10.72
N ALA A 167 12.49 8.63 11.54
CA ALA A 167 12.62 9.63 12.59
C ALA A 167 13.04 8.96 13.89
N ARG A 168 14.07 9.49 14.55
CA ARG A 168 14.43 9.09 15.92
C ARG A 168 14.05 10.20 16.89
N ILE A 169 13.32 9.83 17.95
CA ILE A 169 12.98 10.72 19.06
C ILE A 169 13.51 10.10 20.35
N ARG A 170 14.34 10.85 21.09
CA ARG A 170 14.77 10.48 22.45
C ARG A 170 14.00 11.29 23.49
N PRO A 171 13.78 10.75 24.71
CA PRO A 171 13.23 11.53 25.82
C PRO A 171 14.02 12.82 26.04
N GLY A 172 13.32 13.97 26.08
CA GLY A 172 13.93 15.29 26.26
C GLY A 172 14.48 15.95 24.99
N GLN A 173 14.40 15.29 23.83
CA GLN A 173 14.88 15.84 22.57
C GLN A 173 13.88 16.85 21.98
N LYS A 174 14.35 18.07 21.69
CA LYS A 174 13.52 19.16 21.12
C LYS A 174 13.45 19.17 19.59
N GLU A 175 14.42 18.54 18.93
CA GLU A 175 14.49 18.46 17.46
C GLU A 175 14.43 17.00 17.00
N LEU A 176 13.60 16.72 16.00
CA LEU A 176 13.46 15.41 15.39
C LEU A 176 14.70 15.11 14.52
N GLU A 177 15.37 13.99 14.75
CA GLU A 177 16.55 13.61 13.96
C GLU A 177 16.13 12.73 12.77
N THR A 178 16.50 13.13 11.55
CA THR A 178 16.38 12.25 10.37
C THR A 178 17.61 11.36 10.33
N VAL A 179 17.40 10.07 10.51
CA VAL A 179 18.46 9.08 10.30
C VAL A 179 18.22 8.41 8.94
N PRO A 180 19.27 8.16 8.13
CA PRO A 180 19.16 7.24 7.01
C PRO A 180 18.48 5.97 7.51
N TYR A 181 17.53 5.42 6.74
CA TYR A 181 17.06 4.06 6.99
C TYR A 181 18.20 3.12 6.60
N ASP A 182 19.14 2.98 7.53
CA ASP A 182 20.22 2.03 7.41
C ASP A 182 19.63 0.65 7.71
N HIS A 183 19.26 0.00 6.63
CA HIS A 183 18.83 -1.38 6.65
C HIS A 183 20.06 -2.30 6.63
N ALA A 184 21.31 -1.85 6.73
CA ALA A 184 22.46 -2.74 6.82
C ALA A 184 22.35 -3.70 8.01
N GLU A 185 21.90 -3.22 9.18
CA GLU A 185 21.58 -4.08 10.32
C GLU A 185 20.42 -5.04 10.04
N TYR A 186 19.52 -4.69 9.11
CA TYR A 186 18.33 -5.45 8.74
C TYR A 186 18.46 -6.19 7.39
N HIS A 187 19.60 -6.06 6.71
CA HIS A 187 19.80 -6.55 5.35
C HIS A 187 19.92 -8.06 5.36
N GLU A 188 20.46 -8.58 6.46
CA GLU A 188 20.48 -10.01 6.78
C GLU A 188 19.21 -10.48 7.50
N LEU A 189 18.42 -9.56 8.07
CA LEU A 189 17.08 -9.85 8.60
C LEU A 189 16.05 -10.05 7.49
N TRP A 190 16.23 -9.41 6.33
CA TRP A 190 15.32 -9.54 5.18
C TRP A 190 15.48 -10.92 4.53
N PRO A 191 14.51 -11.83 4.68
CA PRO A 191 14.67 -13.20 4.17
C PRO A 191 14.54 -13.27 2.65
N LEU A 192 13.95 -12.25 2.02
CA LEU A 192 13.33 -12.35 0.70
C LEU A 192 14.17 -11.72 -0.40
N THR A 193 14.13 -12.34 -1.59
CA THR A 193 14.54 -11.65 -2.82
C THR A 193 13.49 -10.59 -3.17
N ASN A 194 13.93 -9.39 -3.57
CA ASN A 194 13.10 -8.20 -3.89
C ASN A 194 11.94 -8.41 -4.90
N GLY A 195 11.72 -9.60 -5.44
CA GLY A 195 10.77 -9.86 -6.53
C GLY A 195 9.53 -10.70 -6.19
N VAL A 196 9.30 -11.14 -4.94
CA VAL A 196 8.17 -12.07 -4.63
C VAL A 196 7.16 -11.52 -3.63
N ASP A 197 7.51 -10.54 -2.81
CA ASP A 197 6.52 -9.85 -1.97
C ASP A 197 5.46 -9.13 -2.86
N GLU A 198 5.86 -8.70 -4.06
CA GLU A 198 4.98 -8.06 -5.04
C GLU A 198 3.99 -9.00 -5.75
N LEU A 199 4.15 -10.34 -5.68
CA LEU A 199 3.34 -11.26 -6.50
C LEU A 199 2.22 -11.98 -5.76
N SER A 200 2.34 -12.21 -4.44
CA SER A 200 1.29 -12.91 -3.69
C SER A 200 0.50 -12.00 -2.75
N GLU A 201 1.10 -10.93 -2.23
CA GLU A 201 0.53 -10.13 -1.13
C GLU A 201 0.01 -11.00 0.04
N LYS A 202 0.47 -12.25 0.21
CA LYS A 202 -0.06 -13.18 1.23
C LYS A 202 0.81 -13.27 2.48
N VAL A 203 1.97 -12.63 2.48
CA VAL A 203 2.89 -12.60 3.63
C VAL A 203 3.06 -11.16 4.08
N GLU A 204 3.04 -10.91 5.39
CA GLU A 204 3.30 -9.60 5.98
C GLU A 204 4.47 -9.69 6.96
N PHE A 205 5.45 -8.82 6.81
CA PHE A 205 6.64 -8.81 7.65
C PHE A 205 6.36 -8.12 8.99
N VAL A 206 6.68 -8.81 10.09
CA VAL A 206 6.63 -8.26 11.44
C VAL A 206 7.99 -7.68 11.78
N PRO A 207 8.11 -6.35 11.98
CA PRO A 207 9.37 -5.73 12.37
C PRO A 207 9.87 -6.32 13.69
N PRO A 208 11.19 -6.55 13.86
CA PRO A 208 11.80 -7.04 15.10
C PRO A 208 11.84 -5.98 16.22
N ALA A 209 10.85 -5.08 16.27
CA ALA A 209 10.70 -4.13 17.37
C ALA A 209 10.29 -4.86 18.65
N ALA A 210 10.53 -4.22 19.80
CA ALA A 210 10.19 -4.71 21.15
C ALA A 210 8.85 -5.50 21.17
N PRO A 211 8.76 -6.61 21.93
CA PRO A 211 7.71 -7.60 21.81
C PRO A 211 6.32 -6.95 21.74
N GLN A 212 5.77 -6.90 20.54
CA GLN A 212 4.41 -6.43 20.33
C GLN A 212 3.45 -7.58 20.65
N PRO A 213 2.29 -7.30 21.26
CA PRO A 213 1.28 -8.33 21.48
C PRO A 213 0.89 -8.99 20.15
N PHE A 214 0.96 -10.32 20.06
CA PHE A 214 0.58 -11.07 18.84
C PHE A 214 -0.87 -10.84 18.44
N GLU A 215 -1.70 -10.39 19.37
CA GLU A 215 -3.08 -10.00 19.17
C GLU A 215 -3.22 -8.86 18.15
N LEU A 216 -2.17 -8.05 17.94
CA LEU A 216 -2.13 -7.00 16.93
C LEU A 216 -1.93 -7.55 15.51
N PHE A 217 -1.36 -8.74 15.37
CA PHE A 217 -1.09 -9.38 14.08
C PHE A 217 -2.19 -10.38 13.78
N ARG A 218 -3.30 -9.87 13.22
CA ARG A 218 -4.44 -10.66 12.78
C ARG A 218 -4.80 -10.35 11.35
N SER A 219 -5.13 -11.37 10.59
CA SER A 219 -5.62 -11.21 9.23
C SER A 219 -6.35 -12.46 8.76
N ASP A 220 -7.38 -12.27 7.96
CA ASP A 220 -8.02 -13.34 7.21
C ASP A 220 -7.27 -13.71 5.92
N GLU A 221 -6.29 -12.91 5.51
CA GLU A 221 -5.67 -12.99 4.19
C GLU A 221 -4.14 -13.00 4.20
N LYS A 222 -3.52 -12.81 5.36
CA LYS A 222 -2.06 -12.66 5.51
C LYS A 222 -1.48 -13.67 6.48
N LEU A 223 -0.35 -14.25 6.10
CA LEU A 223 0.57 -14.98 6.97
C LEU A 223 1.62 -13.99 7.48
N PHE A 224 1.84 -13.93 8.77
CA PHE A 224 2.85 -13.03 9.33
C PHE A 224 4.20 -13.73 9.38
N LEU A 225 5.27 -13.04 8.96
CA LEU A 225 6.64 -13.52 9.07
C LEU A 225 7.41 -12.67 10.07
N MET A 226 7.93 -13.30 11.12
CA MET A 226 8.73 -12.66 12.15
C MET A 226 10.15 -13.25 12.13
N PRO A 227 11.19 -12.42 11.92
CA PRO A 227 12.56 -12.88 12.09
C PRO A 227 12.85 -13.16 13.55
N GLU A 228 13.48 -14.31 13.81
CA GLU A 228 13.92 -14.71 15.15
C GLU A 228 15.45 -14.56 15.22
N ARG A 229 16.21 -15.62 15.53
CA ARG A 229 17.67 -15.55 15.57
C ARG A 229 18.27 -15.51 14.17
N GLN A 230 19.25 -14.62 13.99
CA GLN A 230 20.05 -14.49 12.78
C GLN A 230 21.49 -14.89 13.04
N ASN A 231 22.18 -15.39 12.02
CA ASN A 231 23.61 -15.73 12.04
C ASN A 231 24.04 -16.72 13.14
N LEU A 232 23.11 -17.54 13.64
CA LEU A 232 23.36 -18.50 14.70
C LEU A 232 24.17 -19.68 14.17
N ILE A 233 25.26 -20.05 14.83
CA ILE A 233 25.93 -21.33 14.58
C ILE A 233 25.29 -22.40 15.45
N LEU A 234 24.74 -23.45 14.84
CA LEU A 234 24.11 -24.54 15.57
C LEU A 234 25.17 -25.38 16.30
N GLU A 235 25.22 -25.31 17.63
CA GLU A 235 26.13 -26.13 18.43
C GLU A 235 25.80 -27.63 18.38
N LYS A 236 24.51 -27.94 18.25
CA LYS A 236 23.97 -29.31 18.20
C LYS A 236 23.06 -29.46 16.98
N PRO A 237 22.85 -30.69 16.48
CA PRO A 237 21.88 -30.91 15.41
C PRO A 237 20.49 -30.42 15.82
N LEU A 238 19.85 -29.63 14.97
CA LEU A 238 18.54 -29.05 15.21
C LEU A 238 17.45 -29.97 14.62
N PRO A 239 16.51 -30.48 15.43
CA PRO A 239 15.41 -31.29 14.92
C PRO A 239 14.43 -30.46 14.10
N VAL A 240 14.05 -30.97 12.94
CA VAL A 240 13.06 -30.35 12.04
C VAL A 240 11.98 -31.36 11.64
N ASP A 241 10.91 -30.89 11.00
CA ASP A 241 9.87 -31.74 10.41
C ASP A 241 10.17 -32.04 8.94
N ILE A 242 10.74 -31.09 8.21
CA ILE A 242 11.09 -31.22 6.79
C ILE A 242 12.52 -30.75 6.60
N ASN A 243 13.36 -31.51 5.89
CA ASN A 243 14.70 -31.08 5.47
C ASN A 243 15.07 -31.44 4.02
N LYS A 244 14.08 -31.84 3.21
CA LYS A 244 14.23 -32.18 1.79
C LYS A 244 13.19 -31.42 0.96
N PRO A 245 13.44 -31.16 -0.33
CA PRO A 245 12.40 -30.72 -1.26
C PRO A 245 11.20 -31.67 -1.30
N GLY A 246 10.04 -31.12 -1.63
CA GLY A 246 8.78 -31.84 -1.71
C GLY A 246 7.77 -31.41 -0.66
N ARG A 247 6.59 -32.03 -0.72
CA ARG A 247 5.49 -31.80 0.21
C ARG A 247 5.82 -32.41 1.57
N CYS A 248 5.39 -31.76 2.64
CA CYS A 248 5.42 -32.36 3.96
C CYS A 248 4.55 -33.63 3.94
N GLU A 249 5.18 -34.78 4.02
CA GLU A 249 4.49 -36.04 4.27
C GLU A 249 4.20 -36.18 5.77
N ARG A 250 3.23 -37.03 6.10
CA ARG A 250 2.80 -37.28 7.49
C ARG A 250 4.00 -37.69 8.35
N TYR A 251 4.04 -37.15 9.57
CA TYR A 251 5.05 -37.49 10.57
C TYR A 251 5.02 -39.00 10.85
N THR A 252 6.09 -39.69 10.47
CA THR A 252 6.32 -41.09 10.84
C THR A 252 7.40 -41.15 11.92
N PRO A 253 7.21 -41.88 13.04
CA PRO A 253 8.20 -41.96 14.11
C PRO A 253 9.60 -42.42 13.67
N GLN A 254 9.68 -43.10 12.52
CA GLN A 254 10.91 -43.64 11.94
C GLN A 254 11.77 -42.58 11.23
N HIS A 255 11.23 -41.43 10.82
CA HIS A 255 11.98 -40.38 10.12
C HIS A 255 12.11 -39.11 10.98
N ARG A 256 13.31 -38.84 11.50
CA ARG A 256 13.63 -37.66 12.32
C ARG A 256 14.64 -36.76 11.61
N PRO A 257 14.20 -35.91 10.67
CA PRO A 257 15.12 -35.06 9.93
C PRO A 257 15.79 -34.04 10.85
N LEU A 258 17.07 -33.77 10.58
CA LEU A 258 17.90 -32.84 11.34
C LEU A 258 18.53 -31.82 10.39
N VAL A 259 18.77 -30.61 10.90
CA VAL A 259 19.77 -29.69 10.37
C VAL A 259 21.07 -29.93 11.16
N ALA A 260 22.18 -30.18 10.45
CA ALA A 260 23.44 -30.56 11.08
C ALA A 260 24.01 -29.43 11.98
N ALA A 261 24.74 -29.83 13.03
CA ALA A 261 25.55 -28.92 13.83
C ALA A 261 26.64 -28.24 12.97
N GLY A 262 27.15 -27.10 13.43
CA GLY A 262 28.14 -26.28 12.74
C GLY A 262 27.58 -25.47 11.56
N LYS A 263 26.30 -25.65 11.20
CA LYS A 263 25.64 -24.80 10.19
C LYS A 263 25.34 -23.44 10.79
N LYS A 264 25.63 -22.39 10.02
CA LYS A 264 25.22 -21.01 10.31
C LYS A 264 23.82 -20.79 9.73
N VAL A 265 22.87 -20.36 10.56
CA VAL A 265 21.44 -20.33 10.22
C VAL A 265 20.76 -19.03 10.64
N ASN A 266 19.74 -18.68 9.88
CA ASN A 266 18.70 -17.72 10.23
C ASN A 266 17.40 -18.48 10.49
N SER A 267 16.57 -17.95 11.39
CA SER A 267 15.29 -18.53 11.76
C SER A 267 14.19 -17.48 11.64
N TYR A 268 13.04 -17.94 11.13
CA TYR A 268 11.86 -17.13 10.91
C TYR A 268 10.65 -17.90 11.41
N LEU A 269 9.87 -17.29 12.30
CA LEU A 269 8.56 -17.80 12.68
C LEU A 269 7.53 -17.25 11.70
N LEU A 270 6.74 -18.13 11.10
CA LEU A 270 5.56 -17.76 10.34
C LEU A 270 4.33 -18.19 11.10
N PHE A 271 3.32 -17.33 11.13
CA PHE A 271 2.09 -17.60 11.86
C PHE A 271 0.86 -17.01 11.18
N PHE A 272 -0.25 -17.74 11.25
CA PHE A 272 -1.54 -17.32 10.74
C PHE A 272 -2.52 -17.16 11.91
N ASN A 273 -3.07 -15.95 12.05
CA ASN A 273 -3.97 -15.61 13.14
C ASN A 273 -5.21 -14.90 12.59
N GLN A 274 -6.30 -15.67 12.43
CA GLN A 274 -7.51 -15.23 11.74
C GLN A 274 -8.22 -14.05 12.43
N GLU A 275 -8.87 -13.17 11.64
CA GLU A 275 -9.84 -12.19 12.12
C GLU A 275 -11.26 -12.78 12.24
N GLY A 276 -12.04 -12.33 13.23
CA GLY A 276 -13.41 -12.80 13.41
C GLY A 276 -13.59 -14.10 14.22
N PRO A 277 -14.80 -14.70 14.20
CA PRO A 277 -15.18 -15.80 15.09
C PRO A 277 -14.51 -17.11 14.67
N LYS A 278 -13.63 -17.58 15.55
CA LYS A 278 -12.93 -18.86 15.47
C LYS A 278 -13.90 -20.03 15.62
N ASN A 279 -14.50 -20.50 14.52
CA ASN A 279 -15.43 -21.62 14.53
C ASN A 279 -15.16 -22.63 13.41
N TRP A 280 -15.54 -23.88 13.66
CA TRP A 280 -15.32 -25.03 12.77
C TRP A 280 -16.27 -25.07 11.57
N LYS A 281 -17.13 -24.07 11.37
CA LYS A 281 -18.13 -24.08 10.29
C LYS A 281 -17.70 -23.28 9.06
N ASN A 282 -16.71 -22.40 9.19
CA ASN A 282 -16.28 -21.47 8.14
C ASN A 282 -14.76 -21.56 7.88
N TYR A 283 -14.29 -22.69 7.34
CA TYR A 283 -12.88 -22.84 6.93
C TYR A 283 -12.56 -21.96 5.72
N ARG A 284 -11.55 -21.10 5.87
CA ARG A 284 -10.86 -20.40 4.79
C ARG A 284 -9.49 -21.03 4.59
N LYS A 285 -9.03 -21.04 3.34
CA LYS A 285 -7.72 -21.58 3.00
C LYS A 285 -6.81 -20.45 2.57
N LEU A 286 -5.76 -20.21 3.34
CA LEU A 286 -4.69 -19.29 2.98
C LEU A 286 -3.65 -20.04 2.14
N THR A 287 -3.60 -19.72 0.85
CA THR A 287 -2.62 -20.32 -0.08
C THR A 287 -1.63 -19.25 -0.53
N GLY A 288 -0.34 -19.55 -0.44
CA GLY A 288 0.70 -18.61 -0.82
C GLY A 288 2.07 -19.26 -0.97
N GLN A 289 3.04 -18.44 -1.35
CA GLN A 289 4.43 -18.85 -1.49
C GLN A 289 5.35 -17.75 -0.97
N ILE A 290 6.51 -18.15 -0.48
CA ILE A 290 7.57 -17.25 -0.02
C ILE A 290 8.92 -17.75 -0.49
N THR A 291 9.74 -16.87 -1.06
CA THR A 291 11.05 -17.23 -1.63
C THR A 291 12.18 -16.55 -0.86
N PHE A 292 13.03 -17.36 -0.26
CA PHE A 292 14.19 -16.94 0.50
C PHE A 292 15.41 -16.69 -0.41
N SER A 293 16.23 -15.72 -0.05
CA SER A 293 17.49 -15.42 -0.75
C SER A 293 18.50 -16.57 -0.67
N LYS A 294 18.41 -17.37 0.40
CA LYS A 294 19.27 -18.51 0.72
C LYS A 294 18.48 -19.82 0.87
N PRO A 295 19.12 -20.99 0.75
CA PRO A 295 18.44 -22.26 0.87
C PRO A 295 17.80 -22.49 2.25
N ILE A 296 16.57 -23.00 2.24
CA ILE A 296 15.84 -23.55 3.37
C ILE A 296 16.52 -24.87 3.76
N LEU A 297 17.02 -24.91 5.00
CA LEU A 297 17.63 -26.08 5.61
C LEU A 297 16.58 -26.99 6.25
N GLY A 298 15.53 -26.41 6.81
CA GLY A 298 14.38 -27.18 7.25
C GLY A 298 13.20 -26.34 7.74
N VAL A 299 12.11 -27.02 8.04
CA VAL A 299 10.86 -26.42 8.55
C VAL A 299 10.42 -27.18 9.79
N ILE A 300 9.93 -26.48 10.80
CA ILE A 300 9.42 -27.02 12.07
C ILE A 300 7.96 -26.57 12.20
N GLY A 301 7.01 -27.50 12.10
CA GLY A 301 5.57 -27.24 12.25
C GLY A 301 4.94 -28.01 13.42
N HIS A 302 5.62 -29.01 13.99
CA HIS A 302 5.09 -29.77 15.12
C HIS A 302 5.25 -28.98 16.45
N TYR A 303 4.16 -28.87 17.22
CA TYR A 303 4.10 -28.07 18.46
C TYR A 303 5.25 -28.32 19.44
N GLN A 304 5.55 -29.61 19.71
CA GLN A 304 6.60 -29.97 20.66
C GLN A 304 7.99 -29.55 20.15
N LYS A 305 8.25 -29.73 18.85
CA LYS A 305 9.55 -29.33 18.27
C LYS A 305 9.70 -27.82 18.22
N LEU A 306 8.62 -27.08 17.96
CA LEU A 306 8.64 -25.61 18.04
C LEU A 306 9.10 -25.16 19.43
N LYS A 307 8.49 -25.71 20.50
CA LYS A 307 8.88 -25.42 21.89
C LYS A 307 10.31 -25.80 22.20
N ASP A 308 10.68 -27.04 21.91
CA ASP A 308 12.01 -27.57 22.21
C ASP A 308 13.12 -26.77 21.50
N THR A 309 12.78 -26.08 20.41
CA THR A 309 13.71 -25.27 19.62
C THR A 309 13.65 -23.77 19.90
N ASP A 310 12.70 -23.27 20.71
CA ASP A 310 12.59 -21.83 21.04
C ASP A 310 13.85 -21.30 21.73
N ALA A 311 14.42 -22.06 22.68
CA ALA A 311 15.64 -21.64 23.36
C ALA A 311 16.89 -21.66 22.45
N ILE A 312 16.81 -22.35 21.31
CA ILE A 312 17.95 -22.54 20.40
C ILE A 312 17.90 -21.48 19.29
N VAL A 313 16.77 -21.43 18.57
CA VAL A 313 16.57 -20.60 17.36
C VAL A 313 15.47 -19.54 17.54
N GLY A 314 14.71 -19.58 18.63
CA GLY A 314 13.72 -18.55 18.94
C GLY A 314 14.30 -17.31 19.64
N ILE A 315 13.45 -16.33 19.87
CA ILE A 315 13.74 -15.12 20.63
C ILE A 315 13.76 -15.48 22.12
N GLU A 316 14.86 -15.17 22.78
CA GLU A 316 15.04 -15.48 24.20
C GLU A 316 14.09 -14.65 25.08
N GLY A 317 13.44 -15.30 26.05
CA GLY A 317 12.50 -14.64 26.97
C GLY A 317 11.18 -14.20 26.34
N PHE A 318 10.94 -14.56 25.07
CA PHE A 318 9.72 -14.20 24.35
C PHE A 318 8.61 -15.21 24.60
N ASP A 319 7.42 -14.70 24.97
CA ASP A 319 6.24 -15.53 25.19
C ASP A 319 5.54 -15.80 23.86
N TYR A 320 5.79 -16.98 23.28
CA TYR A 320 5.17 -17.39 22.04
C TYR A 320 3.68 -17.71 22.28
N PRO A 321 2.76 -17.13 21.51
CA PRO A 321 1.33 -17.20 21.79
C PRO A 321 0.85 -18.64 21.67
N VAL A 322 0.04 -19.04 22.63
CA VAL A 322 -0.70 -20.30 22.66
C VAL A 322 -2.19 -20.00 22.68
N PHE A 323 -2.98 -20.69 21.86
CA PHE A 323 -4.43 -20.51 21.91
C PHE A 323 -4.99 -21.16 23.19
N MET A 324 -5.93 -20.48 23.87
CA MET A 324 -6.62 -20.95 25.09
C MET A 324 -5.69 -21.40 26.24
N GLN A 325 -4.43 -20.92 26.29
CA GLN A 325 -3.41 -21.38 27.24
C GLN A 325 -3.15 -22.90 27.21
N ARG A 326 -3.54 -23.58 26.13
CA ARG A 326 -3.27 -25.01 25.96
C ARG A 326 -2.04 -25.19 25.10
N GLU A 327 -1.05 -25.82 25.72
CA GLU A 327 0.25 -26.10 25.14
C GLU A 327 0.28 -26.85 23.80
N LYS A 328 -0.81 -27.55 23.45
CA LYS A 328 -0.96 -28.34 22.22
C LYS A 328 -1.55 -27.54 21.05
N ASP A 329 -1.88 -26.27 21.26
CA ASP A 329 -2.59 -25.42 20.30
C ASP A 329 -1.63 -24.48 19.53
N ARG A 330 -0.37 -24.91 19.35
CA ARG A 330 0.69 -24.27 18.57
C ARG A 330 1.13 -25.22 17.47
N GLY A 331 1.53 -24.76 16.30
CA GLY A 331 1.98 -25.63 15.20
C GLY A 331 1.00 -25.68 14.03
N LEU A 332 1.29 -26.51 13.04
CA LEU A 332 0.40 -26.79 11.90
C LEU A 332 -0.63 -27.86 12.26
N ASP A 333 -1.85 -27.75 11.74
CA ASP A 333 -2.88 -28.77 11.96
C ASP A 333 -2.68 -30.01 11.08
N ASN A 334 -2.01 -31.01 11.66
CA ASN A 334 -1.69 -32.28 11.01
C ASN A 334 -2.51 -33.47 11.56
N ARG A 335 -3.66 -33.23 12.24
CA ARG A 335 -4.44 -34.30 12.91
C ARG A 335 -5.13 -35.26 11.92
N ASN A 336 -5.32 -36.51 12.37
CA ASN A 336 -5.67 -37.70 11.58
C ASN A 336 -6.87 -37.55 10.62
N ALA A 337 -6.70 -38.03 9.39
CA ALA A 337 -7.73 -38.29 8.36
C ALA A 337 -8.71 -39.44 8.72
N GLY A 338 -9.23 -39.46 9.95
CA GLY A 338 -10.10 -40.53 10.44
C GLY A 338 -11.39 -39.98 11.01
N ALA A 339 -12.27 -39.45 10.15
CA ALA A 339 -13.75 -39.51 10.23
C ALA A 339 -14.44 -38.46 9.33
N ASP A 340 -13.78 -37.33 9.02
CA ASP A 340 -14.38 -36.24 8.23
C ASP A 340 -13.41 -35.72 7.16
N GLU A 341 -13.69 -36.04 5.89
CA GLU A 341 -12.93 -35.56 4.71
C GLU A 341 -13.07 -34.04 4.47
N GLN A 342 -13.87 -33.34 5.27
CA GLN A 342 -14.15 -31.91 5.13
C GLN A 342 -13.14 -30.98 5.84
N MET A 343 -12.27 -31.49 6.72
CA MET A 343 -11.22 -30.67 7.35
C MET A 343 -9.99 -30.61 6.44
N ALA A 344 -9.83 -29.49 5.73
CA ALA A 344 -8.65 -29.22 4.91
C ALA A 344 -7.38 -29.17 5.80
N HIS A 345 -6.32 -29.88 5.37
CA HIS A 345 -5.06 -29.98 6.10
C HIS A 345 -4.10 -28.86 5.74
N ASP A 346 -3.23 -28.51 6.69
CA ASP A 346 -2.11 -27.62 6.40
C ASP A 346 -1.06 -28.33 5.58
N VAL A 347 -0.65 -27.71 4.49
CA VAL A 347 0.36 -28.26 3.59
C VAL A 347 1.49 -27.25 3.44
N ILE A 348 2.71 -27.74 3.65
CA ILE A 348 3.93 -27.02 3.34
C ILE A 348 4.75 -27.80 2.33
N THR A 349 5.29 -27.11 1.33
CA THR A 349 6.12 -27.70 0.27
C THR A 349 7.40 -26.88 0.09
N ILE A 350 8.56 -27.55 0.12
CA ILE A 350 9.85 -26.93 -0.20
C ILE A 350 10.16 -27.19 -1.69
N SER A 351 10.48 -26.14 -2.44
CA SER A 351 10.86 -26.24 -3.86
C SER A 351 12.16 -27.05 -4.07
N PRO A 352 12.39 -27.58 -5.28
CA PRO A 352 13.62 -28.30 -5.61
C PRO A 352 14.92 -27.52 -5.36
N ASP A 353 14.92 -26.21 -5.63
CA ASP A 353 16.06 -25.31 -5.35
C ASP A 353 16.20 -24.94 -3.87
N ARG A 354 15.27 -25.42 -3.04
CA ARG A 354 15.15 -25.19 -1.60
C ARG A 354 15.00 -23.72 -1.23
N LYS A 355 14.67 -22.82 -2.14
CA LYS A 355 14.52 -21.39 -1.81
C LYS A 355 13.07 -20.99 -1.61
N THR A 356 12.14 -21.67 -2.24
CA THR A 356 10.71 -21.34 -2.17
C THR A 356 9.99 -22.30 -1.26
N LEU A 357 9.19 -21.73 -0.36
CA LEU A 357 8.23 -22.44 0.46
C LEU A 357 6.83 -22.13 -0.04
N SER A 358 6.06 -23.14 -0.43
CA SER A 358 4.63 -23.00 -0.70
C SER A 358 3.83 -23.48 0.50
N PHE A 359 2.75 -22.79 0.82
CA PHE A 359 1.88 -23.14 1.93
C PHE A 359 0.41 -23.06 1.54
N GLU A 360 -0.36 -23.97 2.11
CA GLU A 360 -1.82 -24.02 2.07
C GLU A 360 -2.28 -24.27 3.50
N ILE A 361 -2.70 -23.23 4.21
CA ILE A 361 -3.03 -23.26 5.63
C ILE A 361 -4.53 -23.07 5.80
N SER A 362 -5.17 -23.92 6.57
CA SER A 362 -6.61 -23.91 6.77
C SER A 362 -6.96 -23.20 8.06
N SER A 363 -7.88 -22.24 8.00
CA SER A 363 -8.25 -21.42 9.15
C SER A 363 -8.94 -22.27 10.21
N GLY A 364 -8.27 -22.46 11.35
CA GLY A 364 -8.83 -23.13 12.52
C GLY A 364 -9.11 -22.18 13.68
N PRO A 365 -9.68 -22.68 14.78
CA PRO A 365 -9.80 -21.90 16.00
C PRO A 365 -8.47 -21.70 16.73
N TRP A 366 -7.34 -22.24 16.25
CA TRP A 366 -6.00 -22.07 16.84
C TRP A 366 -5.23 -20.91 16.17
N ILE A 367 -3.93 -20.80 16.46
CA ILE A 367 -2.98 -19.98 15.70
C ILE A 367 -2.01 -20.96 15.05
N ASP A 368 -2.07 -21.08 13.72
CA ASP A 368 -1.16 -21.96 13.00
C ASP A 368 0.23 -21.33 12.99
N GLN A 369 1.24 -22.09 13.38
CA GLN A 369 2.61 -21.62 13.49
C GLN A 369 3.58 -22.62 12.89
N PHE A 370 4.60 -22.13 12.21
CA PHE A 370 5.73 -22.94 11.81
C PHE A 370 6.98 -22.08 11.69
N ARG A 371 8.13 -22.70 11.92
CA ARG A 371 9.44 -22.05 11.88
C ARG A 371 10.21 -22.54 10.66
N VAL A 372 10.80 -21.62 9.91
CA VAL A 372 11.65 -21.91 8.76
C VAL A 372 13.09 -21.61 9.13
N ILE A 373 13.96 -22.60 8.91
CA ILE A 373 15.40 -22.51 9.13
C ILE A 373 16.08 -22.35 7.78
N VAL A 374 16.79 -21.24 7.62
CA VAL A 374 17.42 -20.83 6.37
C VAL A 374 18.92 -20.74 6.58
N GLN A 375 19.70 -21.08 5.57
CA GLN A 375 21.15 -20.91 5.62
C GLN A 375 21.53 -19.42 5.72
N ALA A 376 22.40 -19.08 6.68
CA ALA A 376 22.96 -17.74 6.82
C ALA A 376 24.23 -17.56 5.95
N ASN A 377 24.69 -16.31 5.82
CA ASN A 377 25.90 -15.95 5.07
C ASN A 377 27.19 -16.50 5.68
#